data_AF-A0A6V8L3B1-F1
#
_entry.id   AF-A0A6V8L3B1-F1
#
_cell.length_a   1.000
_cell.length_b   1.000
_cell.length_c   1.000
_cell.angle_alpha   90.00
_cell.angle_beta   90.00
_cell.angle_gamma   90.00
#
_symmetry.space_group_name_H-M   'P 1'
#
loop_
_entity.id
_entity.type
_entity.pdbx_description
1 polymer ?
#
loop_
_entity_poly.entity_id
_entity_poly.type
_entity_poly.pdbx_seq_one_letter_code
_entity_poly.pdbx_strand_id
1 'polypeptide(L)'
;MEPPRAETVFVRHYDRLARIAYLVAPAVPGRQSRLVRAHRLVHRALPWRGRIALTYPQMVARVLRRAARSRRVGLPVLVTWAWHTPVDGGPDHHRLEAALAAAEPGTRAAYVLTMVEHLAARDAVVLLQQAGWADAVAQVATASALRQRIHNEHGIHPDHQRHLLAAPPADPTLSRLRAPDPLMVRAARVTRAAALPVALAAVAAGALLVR
;
A
#
# COMPACT_ATOMS: atom_id res chain seq x y z
N MET A 1 -13.56 7.69 -25.17
CA MET A 1 -12.09 7.68 -25.01
C MET A 1 -11.73 6.38 -24.29
N GLU A 2 -11.01 5.48 -24.95
CA GLU A 2 -10.66 4.17 -24.36
C GLU A 2 -9.80 4.35 -23.10
N PRO A 3 -10.09 3.66 -21.98
CA PRO A 3 -9.29 3.76 -20.78
C PRO A 3 -7.84 3.30 -21.06
N PRO A 4 -6.83 3.96 -20.45
CA PRO A 4 -5.44 3.58 -20.65
C PRO A 4 -5.19 2.14 -20.17
N ARG A 5 -4.19 1.50 -20.78
CA ARG A 5 -3.71 0.20 -20.31
C ARG A 5 -3.26 0.30 -18.85
N ALA A 6 -3.56 -0.74 -18.07
CA ALA A 6 -3.21 -0.78 -16.64
C ALA A 6 -1.72 -0.55 -16.38
N GLU A 7 -0.83 -1.02 -17.26
CA GLU A 7 0.61 -0.81 -17.19
C GLU A 7 0.99 0.67 -17.28
N THR A 8 0.37 1.41 -18.20
CA THR A 8 0.63 2.84 -18.39
C THR A 8 0.23 3.62 -17.13
N VAL A 9 -0.93 3.31 -16.55
CA VAL A 9 -1.38 3.93 -15.30
C VAL A 9 -0.47 3.56 -14.13
N PHE A 10 -0.05 2.29 -14.07
CA PHE A 10 0.86 1.81 -13.04
C PHE A 10 2.20 2.55 -13.06
N VAL A 11 2.85 2.66 -14.22
CA VAL A 11 4.15 3.34 -14.35
C VAL A 11 3.99 4.83 -14.06
N ARG A 12 2.97 5.48 -14.64
CA ARG A 12 2.75 6.93 -14.48
C ARG A 12 2.48 7.34 -13.02
N HIS A 13 1.80 6.49 -12.25
CA HIS A 13 1.35 6.83 -10.90
C HIS A 13 1.98 5.95 -9.82
N TYR A 14 3.08 5.25 -10.13
CA TYR A 14 3.70 4.28 -9.23
C TYR A 14 3.99 4.87 -7.86
N ASP A 15 4.57 6.07 -7.84
CA ASP A 15 4.97 6.78 -6.63
C ASP A 15 3.78 7.05 -5.71
N ARG A 16 2.72 7.59 -6.30
CA ARG A 16 1.47 7.88 -5.60
C ARG A 16 0.79 6.60 -5.10
N LEU A 17 0.78 5.54 -5.91
CA LEU A 17 0.23 4.23 -5.51
C LEU A 17 1.05 3.61 -4.36
N ALA A 18 2.37 3.75 -4.38
CA ALA A 18 3.26 3.27 -3.32
C ALA A 18 3.03 4.04 -2.02
N ARG A 19 2.84 5.36 -2.09
CA ARG A 19 2.48 6.20 -0.94
C ARG A 19 1.18 5.77 -0.29
N ILE A 20 0.12 5.58 -1.09
CA ILE A 20 -1.15 5.06 -0.60
C ILE A 20 -0.95 3.70 0.08
N ALA A 21 -0.24 2.79 -0.56
CA ALA A 21 0.00 1.46 -0.01
C ALA A 21 0.81 1.48 1.30
N TYR A 22 1.81 2.36 1.41
CA TYR A 22 2.63 2.53 2.60
C TYR A 22 1.81 3.03 3.79
N LEU A 23 0.98 4.05 3.56
CA LEU A 23 0.17 4.67 4.60
C LEU A 23 -1.00 3.78 5.05
N VAL A 24 -1.59 2.99 4.15
CA VAL A 24 -2.71 2.09 4.49
C VAL A 24 -2.24 0.77 5.10
N ALA A 25 -1.05 0.30 4.72
CA ALA A 25 -0.49 -0.94 5.23
C ALA A 25 -0.49 -0.97 6.77
N PRO A 26 -0.68 -2.15 7.38
CA PRO A 26 -0.60 -2.30 8.83
C PRO A 26 0.72 -1.75 9.35
N ALA A 27 0.72 -1.21 10.56
CA ALA A 27 1.93 -0.86 11.28
C ALA A 27 2.75 -2.13 11.55
N VAL A 28 3.65 -2.46 10.61
CA VAL A 28 4.67 -3.50 10.78
C VAL A 28 5.80 -2.90 11.61
N PRO A 29 6.49 -3.67 12.48
CA PRO A 29 7.72 -3.19 13.10
C PRO A 29 8.73 -2.82 12.00
N GLY A 30 9.09 -1.53 11.93
CA GLY A 30 10.09 -1.00 11.00
C GLY A 30 9.54 -0.38 9.70
N ARG A 31 10.09 0.80 9.35
CA ARG A 31 9.78 1.55 8.10
C ARG A 31 10.11 0.73 6.84
N GLN A 32 11.26 0.05 6.84
CA GLN A 32 11.73 -0.74 5.70
C GLN A 32 10.77 -1.90 5.38
N SER A 33 10.29 -2.63 6.39
CA SER A 33 9.32 -3.71 6.21
C SER A 33 7.99 -3.18 5.67
N ARG A 34 7.57 -2.00 6.12
CA ARG A 34 6.37 -1.31 5.60
C ARG A 34 6.55 -0.88 4.14
N LEU A 35 7.73 -0.37 3.77
CA LEU A 35 8.08 0.00 2.39
C LEU A 35 8.04 -1.20 1.44
N VAL A 36 8.72 -2.29 1.79
CA VAL A 36 8.70 -3.53 1.00
C VAL A 36 7.26 -4.06 0.83
N ARG A 37 6.45 -3.97 1.88
CA ARG A 37 5.04 -4.35 1.84
C ARG A 37 4.24 -3.45 0.89
N ALA A 38 4.46 -2.14 0.95
CA ALA A 38 3.82 -1.18 0.06
C ALA A 38 4.07 -1.54 -1.42
N HIS A 39 5.33 -1.77 -1.80
CA HIS A 39 5.68 -2.19 -3.17
C HIS A 39 5.01 -3.51 -3.55
N ARG A 40 5.02 -4.50 -2.66
CA ARG A 40 4.33 -5.78 -2.91
C ARG A 40 2.83 -5.60 -3.15
N LEU A 41 2.17 -4.69 -2.41
CA LEU A 41 0.76 -4.38 -2.60
C LEU A 41 0.50 -3.72 -3.96
N VAL A 42 1.29 -2.70 -4.30
CA VAL A 42 1.19 -1.99 -5.59
C VAL A 42 1.45 -2.93 -6.75
N HIS A 43 2.48 -3.77 -6.66
CA HIS A 43 2.74 -4.81 -7.65
C HIS A 43 1.50 -5.69 -7.76
N ARG A 44 1.04 -6.33 -6.68
CA ARG A 44 -0.12 -7.25 -6.71
C ARG A 44 -1.43 -6.61 -7.19
N ALA A 45 -1.54 -5.28 -7.19
CA ALA A 45 -2.65 -4.57 -7.79
C ALA A 45 -2.61 -4.64 -9.33
N LEU A 46 -1.42 -4.62 -9.95
CA LEU A 46 -1.25 -4.77 -11.40
C LEU A 46 -1.89 -6.09 -11.89
N PRO A 47 -2.81 -6.03 -12.88
CA PRO A 47 -3.48 -7.19 -13.42
C PRO A 47 -2.48 -8.13 -14.12
N TRP A 48 -2.77 -9.42 -14.03
CA TRP A 48 -1.98 -10.45 -14.70
C TRP A 48 -2.11 -10.38 -16.22
N ARG A 49 -3.34 -10.20 -16.72
CA ARG A 49 -3.64 -10.16 -18.15
C ARG A 49 -3.32 -8.76 -18.70
N GLY A 50 -2.41 -8.69 -19.67
CA GLY A 50 -1.84 -7.44 -20.21
C GLY A 50 -2.71 -6.59 -21.11
N ARG A 51 -4.00 -6.87 -21.19
CA ARG A 51 -4.97 -6.10 -21.99
C ARG A 51 -6.10 -5.50 -21.16
N ILE A 52 -5.98 -5.53 -19.82
CA ILE A 52 -6.99 -4.90 -18.96
C ILE A 52 -6.71 -3.40 -18.93
N ALA A 53 -7.67 -2.63 -19.42
CA ALA A 53 -7.68 -1.19 -19.25
C ALA A 53 -8.17 -0.84 -17.84
N LEU A 54 -7.48 0.09 -17.18
CA LEU A 54 -7.83 0.55 -15.84
C LEU A 54 -7.62 2.06 -15.76
N THR A 55 -8.59 2.76 -15.18
CA THR A 55 -8.39 4.16 -14.78
C THR A 55 -7.54 4.23 -13.51
N TYR A 56 -7.00 5.42 -13.21
CA TYR A 56 -6.25 5.64 -11.98
C TYR A 56 -7.06 5.31 -10.70
N PRO A 57 -8.32 5.78 -10.53
CA PRO A 57 -9.14 5.39 -9.38
C PRO A 57 -9.35 3.87 -9.27
N GLN A 58 -9.56 3.17 -10.39
CA GLN A 58 -9.68 1.71 -10.38
C GLN A 58 -8.39 1.03 -9.91
N MET A 59 -7.22 1.57 -10.27
CA MET A 59 -5.93 1.07 -9.75
C MET A 59 -5.80 1.30 -8.25
N VAL A 60 -6.18 2.48 -7.74
CA VAL A 60 -6.20 2.78 -6.30
C VAL A 60 -7.14 1.82 -5.56
N ALA A 61 -8.36 1.60 -6.04
CA ALA A 61 -9.30 0.65 -5.44
C ALA A 61 -8.72 -0.77 -5.38
N ARG A 62 -7.94 -1.20 -6.38
CA ARG A 62 -7.24 -2.48 -6.36
C ARG A 62 -6.13 -2.53 -5.32
N VAL A 63 -5.34 -1.46 -5.16
CA VAL A 63 -4.32 -1.35 -4.09
C VAL A 63 -4.98 -1.45 -2.72
N LEU A 64 -6.06 -0.68 -2.48
CA LEU A 64 -6.80 -0.71 -1.23
C LEU A 64 -7.42 -2.08 -0.94
N ARG A 65 -7.99 -2.74 -1.95
CA ARG A 65 -8.51 -4.12 -1.84
C ARG A 65 -7.42 -5.12 -1.44
N ARG A 66 -6.21 -4.97 -1.99
CA ARG A 66 -5.06 -5.80 -1.60
C ARG A 66 -4.62 -5.51 -0.18
N ALA A 67 -4.64 -4.25 0.24
CA ALA A 67 -4.31 -3.85 1.61
C ALA A 67 -5.30 -4.43 2.63
N ALA A 68 -6.61 -4.37 2.33
CA ALA A 68 -7.67 -4.95 3.17
C ALA A 68 -7.49 -6.46 3.42
N ARG A 69 -7.09 -7.20 2.37
CA ARG A 69 -6.85 -8.65 2.42
C ARG A 69 -5.50 -9.03 3.01
N SER A 70 -4.57 -8.08 3.06
CA SER A 70 -3.27 -8.28 3.67
C SER A 70 -3.40 -8.16 5.19
N ARG A 71 -4.11 -9.10 5.81
CA ARG A 71 -4.02 -9.29 7.26
C ARG A 71 -2.72 -10.01 7.60
N ARG A 72 -2.18 -9.70 8.78
CA ARG A 72 -0.84 -10.01 9.31
C ARG A 72 -0.37 -11.43 8.92
N VAL A 73 0.37 -11.56 7.83
CA VAL A 73 1.17 -12.77 7.55
C VAL A 73 2.58 -12.29 7.26
N GLY A 74 3.42 -12.36 8.29
CA GLY A 74 4.84 -12.09 8.20
C GLY A 74 5.50 -13.22 7.42
N LEU A 75 5.69 -13.00 6.12
CA LEU A 75 6.70 -13.77 5.39
C LEU A 75 8.04 -13.06 5.63
N PRO A 76 9.09 -13.77 6.09
CA PRO A 76 10.40 -13.18 6.24
C PRO A 76 10.84 -12.66 4.87
N VAL A 77 11.15 -11.36 4.82
CA VAL A 77 11.81 -10.79 3.66
C VAL A 77 13.29 -11.12 3.86
N LEU A 78 13.84 -12.04 3.06
CA LEU A 78 15.29 -12.10 2.88
C LEU A 78 15.68 -10.77 2.22
N VAL A 79 16.16 -9.83 3.02
CA VAL A 79 16.58 -8.51 2.55
C VAL A 79 17.97 -8.65 1.94
N THR A 80 18.06 -8.52 0.62
CA THR A 80 19.33 -8.36 -0.09
C THR A 80 19.82 -6.91 0.07
N TRP A 81 20.90 -6.75 0.83
CA TRP A 81 21.94 -5.70 0.95
C TRP A 81 21.93 -4.35 0.19
N ALA A 82 20.81 -3.79 -0.28
CA ALA A 82 20.85 -2.41 -0.83
C ALA A 82 19.48 -1.72 -0.85
N TRP A 83 19.01 -1.25 0.30
CA TRP A 83 17.94 -0.24 0.36
C TRP A 83 18.32 0.79 1.42
N HIS A 84 18.31 2.06 1.00
CA HIS A 84 18.54 3.29 1.76
C HIS A 84 17.96 3.23 3.19
N THR A 85 18.64 3.88 4.13
CA THR A 85 18.03 4.22 5.42
C THR A 85 16.82 5.12 5.14
N PRO A 86 15.61 4.74 5.61
CA PRO A 86 14.49 5.67 5.53
C PRO A 86 14.89 6.95 6.27
N VAL A 87 14.58 8.10 5.68
CA VAL A 87 14.77 9.39 6.34
C VAL A 87 14.01 9.35 7.67
N ASP A 88 14.52 9.97 8.72
CA ASP A 88 13.75 10.14 9.95
C ASP A 88 12.96 11.45 9.88
N GLY A 89 11.72 11.39 10.33
CA GLY A 89 10.83 12.55 10.35
C GLY A 89 11.02 13.38 11.60
N GLY A 90 10.51 14.60 11.58
CA GLY A 90 10.38 15.40 12.79
C GLY A 90 9.35 14.83 13.77
N PRO A 91 9.20 15.44 14.96
CA PRO A 91 8.27 14.97 15.98
C PRO A 91 6.82 14.92 15.49
N ASP A 92 6.42 15.84 14.61
CA ASP A 92 5.06 15.86 14.03
C ASP A 92 4.80 14.69 13.09
N HIS A 93 5.81 14.24 12.32
CA HIS A 93 5.71 13.03 11.53
C HIS A 93 5.48 11.82 12.42
N HIS A 94 6.23 11.71 13.52
CA HIS A 94 6.07 10.59 14.45
C HIS A 94 4.70 10.58 15.11
N ARG A 95 4.16 11.75 15.51
CA ARG A 95 2.81 11.88 16.07
C ARG A 95 1.75 11.48 15.05
N LEU A 96 1.85 11.99 13.82
CA LEU A 96 0.92 11.64 12.74
C LEU A 96 0.96 10.14 12.41
N GLU A 97 2.16 9.57 12.29
CA GLU A 97 2.33 8.14 12.03
C GLU A 97 1.82 7.27 13.18
N ALA A 98 2.02 7.68 14.43
CA ALA A 98 1.48 6.99 15.60
C ALA A 98 -0.06 7.03 15.61
N ALA A 99 -0.66 8.18 15.34
CA ALA A 99 -2.11 8.34 15.25
C ALA A 99 -2.71 7.47 14.13
N LEU A 100 -2.07 7.42 12.95
CA LEU A 100 -2.48 6.53 11.86
C LEU A 100 -2.28 5.05 12.22
N ALA A 101 -1.17 4.70 12.86
CA ALA A 101 -0.89 3.33 13.28
C ALA A 101 -1.92 2.79 14.27
N ALA A 102 -2.41 3.65 15.17
CA ALA A 102 -3.46 3.34 16.14
C ALA A 102 -4.86 3.25 15.51
N ALA A 103 -5.09 3.90 14.36
CA ALA A 103 -6.38 3.87 13.68
C ALA A 103 -6.69 2.50 13.05
N GLU A 104 -7.98 2.19 12.92
CA GLU A 104 -8.42 1.02 12.16
C GLU A 104 -7.99 1.10 10.69
N PRO A 105 -7.73 -0.04 10.01
CA PRO A 105 -7.26 -0.04 8.63
C PRO A 105 -8.20 0.69 7.64
N GLY A 106 -9.52 0.63 7.87
CA GLY A 106 -10.50 1.33 7.04
C GLY A 106 -10.42 2.85 7.22
N THR A 107 -10.28 3.30 8.47
CA THR A 107 -10.10 4.71 8.83
C THR A 107 -8.82 5.25 8.21
N ARG A 108 -7.70 4.49 8.26
CA ARG A 108 -6.47 4.87 7.55
C ARG A 108 -6.69 5.01 6.05
N ALA A 109 -7.38 4.05 5.42
CA ALA A 109 -7.68 4.11 3.99
C ALA A 109 -8.50 5.36 3.63
N ALA A 110 -9.56 5.64 4.38
CA ALA A 110 -10.39 6.83 4.21
C ALA A 110 -9.62 8.14 4.42
N TYR A 111 -8.76 8.17 5.45
CA TYR A 111 -7.89 9.31 5.74
C TYR A 111 -6.92 9.58 4.58
N VAL A 112 -6.27 8.54 4.06
CA VAL A 112 -5.37 8.66 2.89
C VAL A 112 -6.14 9.14 1.66
N LEU A 113 -7.32 8.62 1.36
CA LEU A 113 -8.08 9.09 0.19
C LEU A 113 -8.46 10.58 0.28
N THR A 114 -8.76 11.07 1.47
CA THR A 114 -9.16 12.47 1.66
C THR A 114 -7.96 13.43 1.80
N MET A 115 -6.84 12.96 2.35
CA MET A 115 -5.67 13.81 2.63
C MET A 115 -4.54 13.68 1.61
N VAL A 116 -4.37 12.51 0.99
CA VAL A 116 -3.34 12.23 -0.02
C VAL A 116 -3.90 12.35 -1.43
N GLU A 117 -5.08 11.79 -1.69
CA GLU A 117 -5.73 11.89 -3.00
C GLU A 117 -6.65 13.10 -3.13
N HIS A 118 -6.81 13.87 -2.06
CA HIS A 118 -7.66 15.07 -2.01
C HIS A 118 -9.10 14.82 -2.48
N LEU A 119 -9.60 13.60 -2.31
CA LEU A 119 -10.95 13.24 -2.72
C LEU A 119 -11.98 13.88 -1.79
N ALA A 120 -13.10 14.30 -2.37
CA ALA A 120 -14.29 14.62 -1.60
C ALA A 120 -14.76 13.38 -0.83
N ALA A 121 -15.44 13.60 0.31
CA ALA A 121 -15.92 12.51 1.17
C ALA A 121 -16.76 11.47 0.39
N ARG A 122 -17.64 11.95 -0.51
CA ARG A 122 -18.47 11.09 -1.37
C ARG A 122 -17.63 10.16 -2.25
N ASP A 123 -16.60 10.69 -2.91
CA ASP A 123 -15.76 9.91 -3.82
C ASP A 123 -14.89 8.92 -3.05
N ALA A 124 -14.42 9.30 -1.86
CA ALA A 124 -13.72 8.39 -0.96
C ALA A 124 -14.62 7.21 -0.54
N VAL A 125 -15.90 7.45 -0.22
CA VAL A 125 -16.87 6.39 0.08
C VAL A 125 -17.03 5.43 -1.11
N VAL A 126 -17.25 5.97 -2.31
CA VAL A 126 -17.39 5.15 -3.53
C VAL A 126 -16.16 4.28 -3.76
N LEU A 127 -14.97 4.84 -3.61
CA LEU A 127 -13.73 4.11 -3.84
C LEU A 127 -13.48 3.02 -2.78
N LEU A 128 -13.82 3.28 -1.52
CA LEU A 128 -13.73 2.28 -0.44
C LEU A 128 -14.71 1.13 -0.67
N GLN A 129 -15.95 1.41 -1.07
CA GLN A 129 -16.93 0.39 -1.44
C GLN A 129 -16.43 -0.47 -2.61
N GLN A 130 -15.90 0.17 -3.67
CA GLN A 130 -15.28 -0.54 -4.78
C GLN A 130 -14.09 -1.40 -4.32
N ALA A 131 -13.31 -0.93 -3.37
CA ALA A 131 -12.21 -1.68 -2.78
C ALA A 131 -12.67 -2.82 -1.85
N GLY A 132 -13.95 -2.89 -1.49
CA GLY A 132 -14.55 -3.93 -0.64
C GLY A 132 -14.39 -3.68 0.85
N TRP A 133 -14.24 -2.42 1.27
CA TRP A 133 -14.27 -2.04 2.68
C TRP A 133 -15.70 -1.89 3.17
N ALA A 134 -16.03 -2.53 4.29
CA ALA A 134 -17.33 -2.39 4.95
C ALA A 134 -17.47 -0.99 5.57
N ASP A 135 -18.72 -0.54 5.73
CA ASP A 135 -19.10 0.70 6.42
C ASP A 135 -18.33 1.95 5.95
N ALA A 136 -18.12 2.08 4.64
CA ALA A 136 -17.28 3.13 4.05
C ALA A 136 -17.65 4.55 4.51
N VAL A 137 -18.93 4.83 4.72
CA VAL A 137 -19.41 6.12 5.27
C VAL A 137 -18.86 6.35 6.69
N ALA A 138 -18.96 5.34 7.56
CA ALA A 138 -18.42 5.41 8.92
C ALA A 138 -16.89 5.55 8.93
N GLN A 139 -16.19 4.85 8.03
CA GLN A 139 -14.74 4.98 7.88
C GLN A 139 -14.32 6.42 7.51
N VAL A 140 -15.05 7.07 6.59
CA VAL A 140 -14.80 8.47 6.20
C VAL A 140 -15.14 9.45 7.32
N ALA A 141 -16.25 9.24 8.03
CA ALA A 141 -16.59 10.05 9.20
C ALA A 141 -15.51 9.95 10.29
N THR A 142 -15.05 8.73 10.58
CA THR A 142 -14.01 8.46 11.58
C THR A 142 -12.67 9.04 11.15
N ALA A 143 -12.34 9.02 9.85
CA ALA A 143 -11.14 9.66 9.33
C ALA A 143 -11.18 11.19 9.48
N SER A 144 -12.34 11.82 9.28
CA SER A 144 -12.51 13.25 9.53
C SER A 144 -12.34 13.58 11.02
N ALA A 145 -12.90 12.75 11.91
CA ALA A 145 -12.73 12.89 13.35
C ALA A 145 -11.26 12.71 13.77
N LEU A 146 -10.55 11.75 13.18
CA LEU A 146 -9.11 11.53 13.41
C LEU A 146 -8.28 12.75 13.00
N ARG A 147 -8.55 13.34 11.82
CA ARG A 147 -7.91 14.57 11.36
C ARG A 147 -8.08 15.72 12.37
N GLN A 148 -9.31 15.90 12.86
CA GLN A 148 -9.61 16.94 13.84
C GLN A 148 -8.91 16.66 15.18
N ARG A 149 -8.89 15.39 15.61
CA ARG A 149 -8.20 14.96 16.83
C ARG A 149 -6.71 15.28 16.79
N ILE A 150 -6.02 14.93 15.69
CA ILE A 150 -4.60 15.23 15.50
C ILE A 150 -4.34 16.74 15.57
N HIS A 151 -5.22 17.56 15.00
CA HIS A 151 -5.12 19.01 15.10
C HIS A 151 -5.29 19.49 16.55
N ASN A 152 -6.33 19.03 17.24
CA ASN A 152 -6.64 19.47 18.60
C ASN A 152 -5.57 19.02 19.63
N GLU A 153 -5.04 17.80 19.51
CA GLU A 153 -4.11 17.21 20.48
C GLU A 153 -2.65 17.62 20.25
N HIS A 154 -2.28 17.89 18.99
CA HIS A 154 -0.88 18.11 18.62
C HIS A 154 -0.62 19.44 17.91
N GLY A 155 -1.65 20.26 17.68
CA GLY A 155 -1.53 21.53 16.95
C GLY A 155 -1.22 21.36 15.45
N ILE A 156 -1.24 20.13 14.93
CA ILE A 156 -0.86 19.85 13.54
C ILE A 156 -2.07 20.15 12.64
N HIS A 157 -2.08 21.33 12.02
CA HIS A 157 -3.15 21.77 11.12
C HIS A 157 -3.34 20.84 9.90
N PRO A 158 -4.55 20.73 9.31
CA PRO A 158 -4.81 19.87 8.17
C PRO A 158 -3.86 20.05 6.98
N ASP A 159 -3.43 21.27 6.68
CA ASP A 159 -2.47 21.53 5.59
C ASP A 159 -1.07 21.06 5.94
N HIS A 160 -0.65 21.22 7.19
CA HIS A 160 0.60 20.63 7.69
C HIS A 160 0.53 19.11 7.67
N GLN A 161 -0.60 18.50 8.07
CA GLN A 161 -0.81 17.05 7.93
C GLN A 161 -0.65 16.59 6.47
N ARG A 162 -1.20 17.31 5.50
CA ARG A 162 -1.03 17.01 4.05
C ARG A 162 0.43 17.11 3.64
N HIS A 163 1.13 18.16 4.10
CA HIS A 163 2.55 18.34 3.84
C HIS A 163 3.37 17.16 4.40
N LEU A 164 3.15 16.78 5.66
CA LEU A 164 3.82 15.64 6.30
C LEU A 164 3.58 14.32 5.53
N LEU A 165 2.37 14.09 5.01
CA LEU A 165 2.06 12.89 4.20
C LEU A 165 2.71 12.91 2.80
N ALA A 166 3.09 14.09 2.30
CA ALA A 166 3.76 14.26 1.02
C ALA A 166 5.29 14.38 1.15
N ALA A 167 5.79 14.66 2.34
CA ALA A 167 7.19 14.84 2.68
C ALA A 167 7.83 13.53 3.17
N PRO A 168 9.16 13.38 3.10
CA PRO A 168 9.84 12.31 3.82
C PRO A 168 9.54 12.46 5.32
N PRO A 169 9.41 11.35 6.07
CA PRO A 169 9.61 9.96 5.67
C PRO A 169 8.37 9.23 5.15
N ALA A 170 7.22 9.89 5.10
CA ALA A 170 5.98 9.31 4.62
C ALA A 170 5.96 9.16 3.09
N ASP A 171 6.91 9.80 2.39
CA ASP A 171 7.14 9.63 0.97
C ASP A 171 8.01 8.39 0.69
N PRO A 172 7.42 7.27 0.24
CA PRO A 172 8.18 6.06 -0.04
C PRO A 172 9.07 6.17 -1.28
N THR A 173 9.04 7.27 -2.04
CA THR A 173 9.76 7.40 -3.33
C THR A 173 11.02 8.25 -3.28
N LEU A 174 11.26 8.98 -2.18
CA LEU A 174 12.53 9.69 -1.91
C LEU A 174 13.73 8.77 -1.68
N SER A 175 13.45 7.49 -1.62
CA SER A 175 14.31 6.33 -1.81
C SER A 175 14.86 6.14 -3.24
N ARG A 176 14.48 6.98 -4.21
CA ARG A 176 14.81 6.87 -5.65
C ARG A 176 14.34 5.56 -6.30
N LEU A 177 13.15 5.09 -5.94
CA LEU A 177 12.62 3.82 -6.43
C LEU A 177 11.80 4.02 -7.70
N ARG A 178 12.44 3.80 -8.85
CA ARG A 178 11.75 3.79 -10.15
C ARG A 178 10.71 2.66 -10.18
N ALA A 179 9.59 2.91 -10.85
CA ALA A 179 8.62 1.88 -11.19
C ALA A 179 9.36 0.72 -11.90
N PRO A 180 9.26 -0.53 -11.40
CA PRO A 180 9.85 -1.66 -12.10
C PRO A 180 9.07 -1.93 -13.39
N ASP A 181 9.73 -2.53 -14.37
CA ASP A 181 9.08 -2.96 -15.60
C ASP A 181 7.88 -3.88 -15.28
N PRO A 182 6.65 -3.56 -15.74
CA PRO A 182 5.46 -4.39 -15.59
C PRO A 182 5.66 -5.86 -16.01
N LEU A 183 6.49 -6.14 -17.03
CA LEU A 183 6.79 -7.50 -17.48
C LEU A 183 7.63 -8.26 -16.45
N MET A 184 8.64 -7.63 -15.85
CA MET A 184 9.43 -8.22 -14.77
C MET A 184 8.55 -8.56 -13.55
N VAL A 185 7.62 -7.66 -13.21
CA VAL A 185 6.67 -7.87 -12.11
C VAL A 185 5.78 -9.10 -12.36
N ARG A 186 5.45 -9.41 -13.62
CA ARG A 186 4.71 -10.62 -14.01
C ARG A 186 5.57 -11.86 -13.96
N ALA A 187 6.76 -11.83 -14.56
CA ALA A 187 7.69 -12.95 -14.59
C ALA A 187 8.01 -13.44 -13.16
N ALA A 188 8.30 -12.52 -12.23
CA ALA A 188 8.60 -12.83 -10.83
C ALA A 188 7.43 -13.49 -10.06
N ARG A 189 6.19 -13.43 -10.58
CA ARG A 189 5.04 -14.13 -9.98
C ARG A 189 4.83 -15.52 -10.59
N VAL A 190 5.13 -15.72 -11.87
CA VAL A 190 5.09 -17.04 -12.52
C VAL A 190 6.06 -17.98 -11.83
N THR A 191 7.31 -17.53 -11.63
CA THR A 191 8.37 -18.33 -11.02
C THR A 191 8.05 -18.75 -9.59
N ARG A 192 7.40 -17.87 -8.80
CA ARG A 192 6.92 -18.22 -7.45
C ARG A 192 5.76 -19.22 -7.44
N ALA A 193 4.89 -19.20 -8.45
CA ALA A 193 3.81 -20.18 -8.56
C ALA A 193 4.34 -21.56 -9.00
N ALA A 194 5.37 -21.59 -9.84
CA ALA A 194 6.03 -22.81 -10.29
C ALA A 194 6.96 -23.44 -9.21
N ALA A 195 7.39 -22.68 -8.20
CA ALA A 195 8.22 -23.19 -7.11
C ALA A 195 7.45 -24.03 -6.06
N LEU A 196 6.13 -23.83 -5.93
CA LEU A 196 5.28 -24.57 -4.99
C LEU A 196 5.20 -26.09 -5.28
N PRO A 197 5.01 -26.57 -6.52
CA PRO A 197 4.96 -28.01 -6.79
C PRO A 197 6.32 -28.72 -6.61
N VAL A 198 7.45 -28.02 -6.81
CA VAL A 198 8.79 -28.63 -6.66
C VAL A 198 9.11 -28.93 -5.19
N ALA A 199 8.70 -28.06 -4.26
CA ALA A 199 8.93 -28.28 -2.83
C ALA A 199 8.09 -29.44 -2.26
N LEU A 200 6.86 -29.64 -2.75
CA LEU A 200 6.00 -30.76 -2.35
C LEU A 200 6.53 -32.12 -2.86
N ALA A 201 7.08 -32.15 -4.08
CA ALA A 201 7.70 -33.37 -4.62
C ALA A 201 8.97 -33.80 -3.85
N ALA A 202 9.79 -32.83 -3.42
CA ALA A 202 11.01 -33.12 -2.65
C ALA A 202 10.71 -33.68 -1.23
N VAL A 203 9.66 -33.18 -0.56
CA VAL A 203 9.25 -33.69 0.75
C VAL A 203 8.66 -35.10 0.64
N ALA A 204 7.88 -35.38 -0.41
CA ALA A 204 7.34 -36.72 -0.67
C ALA A 204 8.43 -37.74 -1.01
N ALA A 205 9.45 -37.36 -1.80
CA ALA A 205 10.58 -38.22 -2.13
C ALA A 205 11.48 -38.50 -0.91
N GLY A 206 11.69 -37.52 -0.02
CA GLY A 206 12.43 -37.71 1.24
C GLY A 206 11.74 -38.66 2.22
N ALA A 207 10.40 -38.65 2.29
CA ALA A 207 9.64 -39.54 3.17
C ALA A 207 9.62 -41.02 2.71
N LEU A 208 9.89 -41.28 1.42
CA LEU A 208 9.97 -42.63 0.84
C LEU A 208 11.36 -43.27 0.97
N LEU A 209 12.41 -42.48 1.24
CA LEU A 209 13.79 -42.96 1.37
C LEU A 209 14.20 -43.28 2.83
N VAL A 210 13.36 -42.97 3.81
CA VAL A 210 13.61 -43.20 5.26
C VAL A 210 12.69 -44.32 5.80
N ARG A 211 12.21 -45.21 4.93
CA ARG A 211 11.32 -46.32 5.30
C ARG A 211 11.96 -47.67 5.01
#